data_AF-A0A8W8J372-F1
#
_entry.id   AF-A0A8W8J372-F1
#
_cell.length_a   1.000
_cell.length_b   1.000
_cell.length_c   1.000
_cell.angle_alpha   90.00
_cell.angle_beta   90.00
_cell.angle_gamma   90.00
#
_symmetry.space_group_name_H-M   'P 1'
#
loop_
_entity.id
_entity.type
_entity.pdbx_description
1 polymer ?
#
loop_
_entity_poly.entity_id
_entity_poly.type
_entity_poly.pdbx_seq_one_letter_code
_entity_poly.pdbx_strand_id
1 'polypeptide(L)'
;SLDGEGNFNWRFIFPFSYVPAEQVMEVRKKEHFWSLDETVQHLQPNIVIQVWDNDKFSMDDFLGTVSLNLNAMPMPAKKASSCKVSMLPDITTGSEVKLVSLFEQKRLRGFWPVYNDDTGTRTLTGKVEMEMELVSVEEAEERPAGQGQEEPNMNPKLDPPKRPETSFLWFTSPWKTMRYIIWRNYKWYFIGFLVLLLILLLVFLFLYSFPGEVSQWIVNG
;
A
#
# COMPACT_ATOMS: atom_id res chain seq x y z
N SER A 1 -6.03 -5.03 1.02
CA SER A 1 -5.49 -6.41 1.03
C SER A 1 -5.61 -6.96 2.44
N LEU A 2 -5.94 -8.23 2.64
CA LEU A 2 -6.13 -8.77 4.01
C LEU A 2 -4.83 -8.86 4.82
N ASP A 3 -3.68 -8.88 4.14
CA ASP A 3 -2.35 -8.94 4.77
C ASP A 3 -1.65 -7.58 4.87
N GLY A 4 -2.36 -6.48 4.52
CA GLY A 4 -1.80 -5.13 4.51
C GLY A 4 -0.84 -4.82 3.35
N GLU A 5 -0.56 -5.80 2.49
CA GLU A 5 0.31 -5.62 1.31
C GLU A 5 -0.46 -5.10 0.09
N GLY A 6 -0.02 -3.98 -0.48
CA GLY A 6 -0.49 -3.47 -1.76
C GLY A 6 0.56 -3.68 -2.84
N ASN A 7 0.25 -4.48 -3.86
CA ASN A 7 1.13 -4.65 -5.02
C ASN A 7 0.72 -3.66 -6.12
N PHE A 8 1.63 -2.76 -6.45
CA PHE A 8 1.53 -1.83 -7.57
C PHE A 8 2.74 -2.03 -8.48
N ASN A 9 2.55 -1.89 -9.79
CA ASN A 9 3.64 -1.93 -10.75
C ASN A 9 3.43 -0.79 -11.74
N TRP A 10 3.80 0.41 -11.32
CA TRP A 10 3.57 1.66 -12.03
C TRP A 10 4.90 2.38 -12.27
N ARG A 11 4.96 3.08 -13.41
CA ARG A 11 6.04 4.01 -13.73
C ARG A 11 5.54 5.44 -13.71
N PHE A 12 6.33 6.35 -13.18
CA PHE A 12 6.07 7.78 -13.27
C PHE A 12 7.27 8.47 -13.90
N ILE A 13 7.00 9.49 -14.72
CA ILE A 13 8.01 10.26 -15.42
C ILE A 13 7.85 11.71 -14.98
N PHE A 14 8.93 12.29 -14.46
CA PHE A 14 8.96 13.66 -13.98
C PHE A 14 10.02 14.42 -14.76
N PRO A 15 9.65 15.22 -15.78
CA PRO A 15 10.60 16.08 -16.46
C PRO A 15 10.95 17.27 -15.57
N PHE A 16 12.25 17.53 -15.39
CA PHE A 16 12.73 18.70 -14.65
C PHE A 16 14.09 19.18 -15.16
N SER A 17 14.40 20.46 -14.93
CA SER A 17 15.70 21.06 -15.24
C SER A 17 16.52 21.18 -13.97
N TYR A 18 17.77 20.74 -14.00
CA TYR A 18 18.66 20.72 -12.83
C TYR A 18 19.95 21.47 -13.13
N VAL A 19 20.36 22.33 -12.21
CA VAL A 19 21.60 23.12 -12.30
C VAL A 19 22.65 22.48 -11.39
N PRO A 20 23.64 21.74 -11.94
CA PRO A 20 24.56 20.96 -11.11
C PRO A 20 25.47 21.81 -10.20
N ALA A 21 25.78 23.04 -10.60
CA ALA A 21 26.65 23.94 -9.83
C ALA A 21 26.00 24.42 -8.53
N GLU A 22 24.69 24.66 -8.55
CA GLU A 22 23.91 25.13 -7.40
C GLU A 22 23.18 23.99 -6.67
N GLN A 23 23.11 22.81 -7.28
CA GLN A 23 22.34 21.66 -6.81
C GLN A 23 20.84 21.95 -6.64
N VAL A 24 20.28 22.77 -7.52
CA VAL A 24 18.87 23.17 -7.49
C VAL A 24 18.17 22.81 -8.79
N MET A 25 16.86 22.58 -8.68
CA MET A 25 15.95 22.48 -9.81
C MET A 25 15.51 23.87 -10.25
N GLU A 26 15.56 24.11 -11.55
CA GLU A 26 15.06 25.33 -12.18
C GLU A 26 13.62 25.11 -12.64
N VAL A 27 12.69 25.92 -12.14
CA VAL A 27 11.29 25.91 -12.58
C VAL A 27 10.99 27.25 -13.24
N ARG A 28 10.63 27.18 -14.53
CA ARG A 28 10.19 28.35 -15.28
C ARG A 28 8.69 28.48 -15.18
N LYS A 29 8.21 29.61 -14.66
CA LYS A 29 6.79 29.91 -14.51
C LYS A 29 6.46 31.24 -15.17
N LYS A 30 5.43 31.24 -16.01
CA LYS A 30 4.77 32.45 -16.49
C LYS A 30 3.74 32.89 -15.46
N GLU A 31 3.70 34.17 -15.10
CA GLU A 31 2.68 34.69 -14.17
C GLU A 31 1.28 34.58 -14.77
N HIS A 32 1.17 34.79 -16.08
CA HIS A 32 -0.05 34.59 -16.84
C HIS A 32 0.29 33.89 -18.16
N PHE A 33 -0.65 33.14 -18.74
CA PHE A 33 -0.44 32.46 -20.03
C PHE A 33 0.06 33.40 -21.16
N TRP A 34 -0.24 34.69 -21.05
CA TRP A 34 0.13 35.73 -22.01
C TRP A 34 1.32 36.59 -21.58
N SER A 35 1.94 36.33 -20.42
CA SER A 35 3.15 37.07 -20.03
C SER A 35 4.31 36.68 -20.94
N LEU A 36 4.97 37.69 -21.51
CA LEU A 36 6.20 37.50 -22.29
C LEU A 36 7.36 37.12 -21.38
N ASP A 37 7.36 37.64 -20.15
CA ASP A 37 8.40 37.37 -19.17
C ASP A 37 8.14 36.05 -18.43
N GLU A 38 9.19 35.22 -18.38
CA GLU A 38 9.25 33.98 -17.62
C GLU A 38 10.04 34.22 -16.34
N THR A 39 9.43 33.91 -15.20
CA THR A 39 10.14 33.92 -13.92
C THR A 39 10.84 32.59 -13.72
N VAL A 40 12.12 32.65 -13.37
CA VAL A 40 12.95 31.48 -13.07
C VAL A 40 13.02 31.33 -11.55
N GLN A 41 12.56 30.20 -11.03
CA GLN A 41 12.59 29.90 -9.59
C GLN A 41 13.51 28.70 -9.33
N HIS A 42 14.41 28.83 -8.37
CA HIS A 42 15.33 27.78 -7.96
C HIS A 42 14.75 27.07 -6.74
N LEU A 43 14.53 25.77 -6.84
CA LEU A 43 13.93 24.94 -5.80
C LEU A 43 14.81 23.74 -5.49
N GLN A 44 14.76 23.25 -4.25
CA GLN A 44 15.43 21.99 -3.92
C GLN A 44 14.72 20.81 -4.59
N PRO A 45 15.45 19.85 -5.17
CA PRO A 45 14.86 18.70 -5.82
C PRO A 45 14.37 17.71 -4.75
N ASN A 46 13.12 17.86 -4.33
CA ASN A 46 12.47 16.97 -3.35
C ASN A 46 11.37 16.16 -4.03
N ILE A 47 11.40 14.84 -3.86
CA ILE A 47 10.29 13.96 -4.25
C ILE A 47 9.46 13.62 -3.02
N VAL A 48 8.14 13.78 -3.14
CA VAL A 48 7.18 13.48 -2.07
C VAL A 48 6.22 12.42 -2.58
N ILE A 49 6.13 11.32 -1.84
CA ILE A 49 5.24 10.22 -2.16
C ILE A 49 4.24 10.11 -1.02
N GLN A 50 2.96 10.19 -1.37
CA GLN A 50 1.85 10.05 -0.44
C GLN A 50 1.08 8.78 -0.75
N VAL A 51 0.73 8.05 0.29
CA VAL A 51 -0.07 6.85 0.20
C VAL A 51 -1.43 7.16 0.82
N TRP A 52 -2.47 6.93 0.04
CA TRP A 52 -3.87 7.12 0.41
C TRP A 52 -4.59 5.78 0.30
N ASP A 53 -5.48 5.49 1.23
CA ASP A 53 -6.41 4.38 1.07
C ASP A 53 -7.47 4.75 0.03
N ASN A 54 -7.81 3.83 -0.86
CA ASN A 54 -8.79 4.08 -1.92
C ASN A 54 -10.13 3.48 -1.50
N ASP A 55 -10.92 4.30 -0.83
CA ASP A 55 -12.22 3.92 -0.33
C ASP A 55 -13.31 4.35 -1.31
N LYS A 56 -14.02 3.38 -1.89
CA LYS A 56 -15.08 3.68 -2.86
C LYS A 56 -16.32 4.36 -2.26
N PHE A 57 -16.44 4.41 -0.93
CA PHE A 57 -17.66 4.83 -0.23
C PHE A 57 -17.41 5.85 0.90
N SER A 58 -16.16 6.18 1.21
CA SER A 58 -15.73 7.17 2.22
C SER A 58 -14.77 8.18 1.59
N MET A 59 -14.40 9.22 2.35
CA MET A 59 -13.25 10.06 1.98
C MET A 59 -11.99 9.21 2.10
N ASP A 60 -11.09 9.31 1.12
CA ASP A 60 -9.83 8.57 1.12
C ASP A 60 -9.01 8.92 2.36
N ASP A 61 -8.67 7.91 3.17
CA ASP A 61 -7.89 8.08 4.38
C ASP A 61 -6.39 8.19 4.05
N PHE A 62 -5.72 9.20 4.61
CA PHE A 62 -4.28 9.36 4.47
C PHE A 62 -3.54 8.30 5.29
N LEU A 63 -2.74 7.46 4.62
CA LEU A 63 -1.98 6.39 5.28
C LEU A 63 -0.57 6.84 5.66
N GLY A 64 0.05 7.72 4.87
CA GLY A 64 1.35 8.28 5.20
C GLY A 64 2.07 8.90 4.03
N THR A 65 3.22 9.49 4.33
CA THR A 65 4.08 10.20 3.37
C THR A 65 5.54 9.80 3.53
N VAL A 66 6.30 9.98 2.46
CA VAL A 66 7.75 10.00 2.50
C VAL A 66 8.23 11.15 1.63
N SER A 67 9.09 12.00 2.19
CA SER A 67 9.73 13.12 1.50
C SER A 67 11.23 12.86 1.43
N LEU A 68 11.78 12.86 0.22
CA LEU A 68 13.18 12.57 -0.05
C LEU A 68 13.81 13.72 -0.82
N ASN A 69 14.91 14.25 -0.30
CA ASN A 69 15.75 15.19 -1.03
C ASN A 69 16.67 14.42 -1.98
N LEU A 70 16.53 14.63 -3.29
CA LEU A 70 17.27 13.89 -4.32
C LEU A 70 18.78 14.15 -4.26
N ASN A 71 19.23 15.28 -3.70
CA ASN A 71 20.66 15.54 -3.47
C ASN A 71 21.21 14.79 -2.26
N ALA A 72 20.37 14.51 -1.26
CA ALA A 72 20.79 14.02 0.05
C ALA A 72 19.73 13.10 0.64
N MET A 73 19.48 11.98 -0.04
CA MET A 73 18.47 11.00 0.35
C MET A 73 19.08 9.88 1.20
N PRO A 74 18.35 9.32 2.17
CA PRO A 74 18.80 8.15 2.89
C PRO A 74 18.93 6.95 1.96
N MET A 75 19.97 6.15 2.16
CA MET A 75 20.20 4.94 1.39
C MET A 75 19.00 3.98 1.53
N PRO A 76 18.42 3.48 0.43
CA PRO A 76 17.30 2.55 0.51
C PRO A 76 17.67 1.23 1.19
N ALA A 77 16.72 0.64 1.89
CA ALA A 77 16.88 -0.70 2.44
C ALA A 77 16.70 -1.73 1.32
N LYS A 78 17.56 -2.76 1.27
CA LYS A 78 17.45 -3.83 0.25
C LYS A 78 16.27 -4.78 0.52
N LYS A 79 15.80 -4.86 1.76
CA LYS A 79 14.69 -5.74 2.19
C LYS A 79 13.68 -4.94 3.01
N ALA A 80 12.41 -5.30 2.90
CA ALA A 80 11.33 -4.70 3.70
C ALA A 80 11.59 -4.84 5.22
N SER A 81 12.18 -5.95 5.68
CA SER A 81 12.49 -6.16 7.10
C SER A 81 13.55 -5.21 7.67
N SER A 82 14.50 -4.77 6.84
CA SER A 82 15.54 -3.81 7.23
C SER A 82 15.08 -2.35 7.18
N CYS A 83 13.93 -2.07 6.56
CA CYS A 83 13.39 -0.72 6.42
C CYS A 83 12.78 -0.24 7.74
N LYS A 84 13.34 0.84 8.31
CA LYS A 84 12.94 1.43 9.60
C LYS A 84 12.91 2.95 9.50
N VAL A 85 12.11 3.62 10.34
CA VAL A 85 12.02 5.09 10.39
C VAL A 85 13.35 5.74 10.75
N SER A 86 14.17 5.07 11.57
CA SER A 86 15.52 5.55 11.95
C SER A 86 16.49 5.71 10.78
N MET A 87 16.12 5.25 9.58
CA MET A 87 16.88 5.50 8.35
C MET A 87 16.64 6.91 7.80
N LEU A 88 15.59 7.60 8.22
CA LEU A 88 15.34 8.97 7.78
C LEU A 88 16.18 9.92 8.62
N PRO A 89 16.69 11.01 8.02
CA PRO A 89 17.34 12.06 8.78
C PRO A 89 16.28 12.75 9.67
N ASP A 90 16.36 12.48 10.97
CA ASP A 90 15.58 13.16 11.99
C ASP A 90 16.43 14.26 12.64
N ILE A 91 15.93 15.50 12.60
CA ILE A 91 16.57 16.66 13.22
C ILE A 91 16.72 16.45 14.75
N THR A 92 15.84 15.64 15.36
CA THR A 92 15.75 15.45 16.81
C THR A 92 16.75 14.44 17.38
N THR A 93 17.22 13.49 16.58
CA THR A 93 17.89 12.28 17.10
C THR A 93 19.39 12.27 16.83
N GLY A 94 19.94 13.27 16.12
CA GLY A 94 21.38 13.42 15.87
C GLY A 94 22.04 12.20 15.22
N SER A 95 21.25 11.34 14.56
CA SER A 95 21.72 10.10 13.98
C SER A 95 22.42 10.39 12.66
N GLU A 96 23.72 10.08 12.56
CA GLU A 96 24.46 10.15 11.29
C GLU A 96 23.93 9.08 10.32
N VAL A 97 22.92 9.46 9.54
CA VAL A 97 22.41 8.64 8.44
C VAL A 97 23.31 8.84 7.23
N LYS A 98 23.73 7.74 6.60
CA LYS A 98 24.43 7.82 5.31
C LYS A 98 23.47 8.33 4.23
N LEU A 99 23.75 9.52 3.73
CA LEU A 99 23.03 10.14 2.63
C LEU A 99 23.72 9.85 1.30
N VAL A 100 22.93 9.78 0.24
CA VAL A 100 23.36 9.58 -1.14
C VAL A 100 22.63 10.55 -2.06
N SER A 101 23.28 10.97 -3.13
CA SER A 101 22.67 11.81 -4.17
C SER A 101 22.22 10.93 -5.34
N LEU A 102 20.98 11.10 -5.79
CA LEU A 102 20.49 10.46 -7.01
C LEU A 102 21.27 10.94 -8.25
N PHE A 103 21.71 12.20 -8.24
CA PHE A 103 22.47 12.80 -9.35
C PHE A 103 23.88 12.19 -9.51
N GLU A 104 24.46 11.66 -8.43
CA GLU A 104 25.75 10.96 -8.47
C GLU A 104 25.57 9.47 -8.80
N GLN A 105 24.58 8.82 -8.20
CA GLN A 105 24.36 7.37 -8.35
C GLN A 105 23.62 7.01 -9.67
N LYS A 106 22.91 7.98 -10.27
CA LYS A 106 21.96 7.85 -11.40
C LYS A 106 20.77 6.91 -11.18
N ARG A 107 20.93 5.82 -10.43
CA ARG A 107 19.88 4.83 -10.21
C ARG A 107 19.92 4.27 -8.78
N LEU A 108 18.76 4.25 -8.13
CA LEU A 108 18.59 3.75 -6.77
C LEU A 108 17.34 2.89 -6.66
N ARG A 109 17.46 1.71 -6.05
CA ARG A 109 16.35 0.80 -5.82
C ARG A 109 16.32 0.31 -4.38
N GLY A 110 15.13 0.28 -3.79
CA GLY A 110 14.86 -0.46 -2.58
C GLY A 110 13.66 0.08 -1.82
N PHE A 111 13.69 -0.09 -0.50
CA PHE A 111 12.59 0.23 0.39
C PHE A 111 12.84 1.52 1.16
N TRP A 112 11.85 2.42 1.13
CA TRP A 112 11.79 3.59 2.00
C TRP A 112 10.63 3.49 2.99
N PRO A 113 10.82 3.96 4.23
CA PRO A 113 9.77 3.98 5.23
C PRO A 113 8.78 5.11 4.90
N VAL A 114 7.50 4.78 4.94
CA VAL A 114 6.39 5.75 4.88
C VAL A 114 5.95 6.00 6.31
N TYR A 115 5.83 7.27 6.67
CA TYR A 115 5.48 7.68 8.03
C TYR A 115 4.26 8.59 8.04
N ASN A 116 3.61 8.65 9.20
CA ASN A 116 2.61 9.67 9.49
C ASN A 116 3.11 10.52 10.68
N ASP A 117 2.96 11.83 10.53
CA ASP A 117 3.37 12.89 11.47
C ASP A 117 2.21 13.54 12.22
N ASP A 118 0.96 13.07 12.05
CA ASP A 118 -0.24 13.65 12.67
C ASP A 118 -0.14 13.72 14.20
N THR A 119 0.58 12.80 14.83
CA THR A 119 0.80 12.74 16.28
C THR A 119 2.02 13.54 16.76
N GLY A 120 2.67 14.30 15.87
CA GLY A 120 3.91 15.05 16.16
C GLY A 120 5.17 14.19 16.31
N THR A 121 5.04 12.88 16.16
CA THR A 121 6.15 11.91 16.14
C THR A 121 6.04 11.06 14.89
N ARG A 122 7.17 10.82 14.21
CA ARG A 122 7.24 9.99 12.99
C ARG A 122 6.91 8.54 13.32
N THR A 123 5.68 8.14 13.05
CA THR A 123 5.24 6.76 13.21
C THR A 123 5.32 6.02 11.89
N LEU A 124 5.91 4.81 11.88
CA LEU A 124 5.98 4.00 10.67
C LEU A 124 4.58 3.48 10.32
N THR A 125 4.01 3.92 9.21
CA THR A 125 2.70 3.44 8.75
C THR A 125 2.83 2.45 7.61
N GLY A 126 3.88 2.55 6.81
CA GLY A 126 4.07 1.67 5.65
C GLY A 126 5.50 1.63 5.14
N LYS A 127 5.70 0.86 4.08
CA LYS A 127 6.98 0.74 3.37
C LYS A 127 6.69 0.73 1.88
N VAL A 128 7.44 1.53 1.13
CA VAL A 128 7.31 1.60 -0.32
C VAL A 128 8.57 1.01 -0.96
N GLU A 129 8.41 -0.01 -1.81
CA GLU A 129 9.47 -0.42 -2.73
C GLU A 129 9.39 0.46 -3.97
N MET A 130 10.49 1.11 -4.32
CA MET A 130 10.56 1.89 -5.54
C MET A 130 11.96 1.85 -6.15
N GLU A 131 12.00 2.24 -7.40
CA GLU A 131 13.21 2.41 -8.18
C GLU A 131 13.19 3.79 -8.82
N MET A 132 14.23 4.58 -8.58
CA MET A 132 14.42 5.89 -9.14
C MET A 132 15.61 5.84 -10.10
N GLU A 133 15.42 6.37 -11.30
CA GLU A 133 16.43 6.45 -12.34
C GLU A 133 16.43 7.87 -12.92
N LEU A 134 17.60 8.49 -12.98
CA LEU A 134 17.85 9.76 -13.63
C LEU A 134 18.32 9.49 -15.06
N VAL A 135 17.58 10.00 -16.02
CA VAL A 135 17.76 9.75 -17.44
C VAL A 135 17.90 11.09 -18.16
N SER A 136 18.79 11.17 -19.15
CA SER A 136 18.89 12.38 -19.99
C SER A 136 17.69 12.49 -20.94
N VAL A 137 17.49 13.65 -21.55
CA VAL A 137 16.42 13.82 -22.56
C VAL A 137 16.65 12.89 -23.74
N GLU A 138 17.89 12.77 -24.21
CA GLU A 138 18.27 11.89 -25.32
C GLU A 138 17.96 10.42 -25.00
N GLU A 139 18.37 9.94 -23.81
CA GLU A 139 18.09 8.57 -23.37
C GLU A 139 16.58 8.31 -23.18
N ALA A 140 15.80 9.33 -22.79
CA ALA A 140 14.36 9.22 -22.64
C ALA A 140 13.64 9.13 -24.00
N GLU A 141 14.13 9.85 -25.02
CA GLU A 141 13.61 9.78 -26.39
C GLU A 141 13.92 8.43 -27.06
N GLU A 142 15.11 7.88 -26.85
CA GLU A 142 15.48 6.53 -27.32
C GLU A 142 14.66 5.43 -26.63
N ARG A 143 14.23 5.68 -25.39
CA ARG A 143 13.60 4.70 -24.51
C ARG A 143 12.25 5.22 -24.01
N PRO A 144 11.29 5.49 -24.89
CA PRO A 144 10.04 6.08 -24.48
C PRO A 144 9.31 5.14 -23.52
N ALA A 145 8.68 5.72 -22.52
CA ALA A 145 7.90 5.00 -21.53
C ALA A 145 6.55 5.69 -21.30
N GLY A 146 5.48 4.90 -21.20
CA GLY A 146 4.15 5.41 -20.83
C GLY A 146 4.03 5.68 -19.33
N GLN A 147 3.01 6.45 -18.94
CA GLN A 147 2.68 6.69 -17.55
C GLN A 147 1.93 5.48 -16.95
N GLY A 148 2.32 5.06 -15.76
CA GLY A 148 1.73 3.92 -15.07
C GLY A 148 2.00 2.60 -15.79
N GLN A 149 0.99 2.11 -16.51
CA GLN A 149 1.04 0.92 -17.36
C GLN A 149 0.68 1.21 -18.83
N GLU A 150 0.57 2.48 -19.19
CA GLU A 150 0.27 2.88 -20.55
C GLU A 150 1.42 2.51 -21.49
N GLU A 151 1.10 2.37 -22.78
CA GLU A 151 2.11 2.20 -23.81
C GLU A 151 2.88 3.51 -24.01
N PRO A 152 4.19 3.48 -24.30
CA PRO A 152 5.04 2.30 -24.49
C PRO A 152 5.55 1.67 -23.19
N ASN A 153 5.35 0.35 -23.03
CA ASN A 153 5.76 -0.41 -21.84
C ASN A 153 6.88 -1.40 -22.16
N MET A 154 8.05 -0.88 -22.59
CA MET A 154 9.17 -1.71 -23.05
C MET A 154 10.45 -1.53 -22.23
N ASN A 155 10.67 -0.36 -21.61
CA ASN A 155 11.95 0.00 -21.01
C ASN A 155 11.86 0.44 -19.54
N PRO A 156 11.86 -0.48 -18.57
CA PRO A 156 11.64 -1.93 -18.69
C PRO A 156 10.17 -2.30 -18.91
N LYS A 157 9.88 -3.56 -19.26
CA LYS A 157 8.51 -4.06 -19.31
C LYS A 157 7.97 -4.26 -17.88
N LEU A 158 6.87 -3.58 -17.55
CA LEU A 158 6.15 -3.75 -16.31
C LEU A 158 5.00 -4.75 -16.50
N ASP A 159 5.06 -5.86 -15.79
CA ASP A 159 3.95 -6.81 -15.72
C ASP A 159 2.77 -6.21 -14.93
N PRO A 160 1.52 -6.62 -15.22
CA PRO A 160 0.38 -6.23 -14.42
C PRO A 160 0.59 -6.60 -12.93
N PRO A 161 0.12 -5.77 -11.97
CA PRO A 161 0.34 -6.02 -10.56
C PRO A 161 -0.29 -7.36 -10.15
N LYS A 162 0.48 -8.19 -9.45
CA LYS A 162 -0.01 -9.46 -8.88
C LYS A 162 -0.93 -9.14 -7.70
N ARG A 163 -2.24 -9.06 -7.96
CA ARG A 163 -3.24 -8.90 -6.91
C ARG A 163 -3.39 -10.22 -6.15
N PRO A 164 -3.10 -10.27 -4.83
CA PRO A 164 -3.37 -11.48 -4.05
C PRO A 164 -4.87 -11.77 -4.08
N GLU A 165 -5.26 -13.05 -4.05
CA GLU A 165 -6.67 -13.47 -4.02
C GLU A 165 -7.43 -12.89 -2.82
N THR A 166 -6.74 -12.37 -1.80
CA THR A 166 -7.37 -11.70 -0.65
C THR A 166 -7.83 -10.27 -0.94
N SER A 167 -7.55 -9.72 -2.13
CA SER A 167 -7.91 -8.35 -2.53
C SER A 167 -9.21 -8.25 -3.32
N PHE A 168 -10.05 -9.29 -3.32
CA PHE A 168 -11.32 -9.28 -4.03
C PHE A 168 -12.23 -8.17 -3.49
N LEU A 169 -12.64 -7.29 -4.40
CA LEU A 169 -13.81 -6.44 -4.23
C LEU A 169 -15.00 -7.34 -3.85
N TRP A 170 -15.59 -7.13 -2.68
CA TRP A 170 -16.82 -7.83 -2.24
C TRP A 170 -17.85 -7.93 -3.38
N PHE A 171 -17.96 -6.87 -4.18
CA PHE A 171 -18.98 -6.76 -5.21
C PHE A 171 -18.74 -7.66 -6.44
N THR A 172 -17.49 -7.98 -6.78
CA THR A 172 -17.19 -8.79 -7.97
C THR A 172 -17.23 -10.30 -7.69
N SER A 173 -17.14 -10.69 -6.42
CA SER A 173 -17.19 -12.11 -6.01
C SER A 173 -17.84 -12.31 -4.62
N PRO A 174 -19.11 -11.91 -4.45
CA PRO A 174 -19.78 -11.89 -3.15
C PRO A 174 -19.76 -13.23 -2.41
N TRP A 175 -19.85 -14.35 -3.15
CA TRP A 175 -19.83 -15.69 -2.55
C TRP A 175 -18.46 -16.10 -1.96
N LYS A 176 -17.35 -15.66 -2.57
CA LYS A 176 -15.99 -15.93 -2.07
C LYS A 176 -15.70 -15.07 -0.84
N THR A 177 -16.06 -13.79 -0.89
CA THR A 177 -15.89 -12.86 0.24
C THR A 177 -16.76 -13.27 1.43
N MET A 178 -18.02 -13.64 1.20
CA MET A 178 -18.93 -14.12 2.23
C MET A 178 -18.41 -15.40 2.89
N ARG A 179 -17.95 -16.39 2.10
CA ARG A 179 -17.31 -17.60 2.66
C ARG A 179 -16.10 -17.27 3.52
N TYR A 180 -15.23 -16.35 3.10
CA TYR A 180 -14.00 -16.04 3.83
C TYR A 180 -14.25 -15.24 5.13
N ILE A 181 -15.11 -14.21 5.08
CA ILE A 181 -15.44 -13.36 6.24
C ILE A 181 -16.30 -14.12 7.25
N ILE A 182 -17.35 -14.81 6.80
CA ILE A 182 -18.25 -15.54 7.70
C ILE A 182 -17.52 -16.74 8.30
N TRP A 183 -16.69 -17.46 7.55
CA TRP A 183 -15.97 -18.61 8.10
C TRP A 183 -14.85 -18.22 9.07
N ARG A 184 -14.21 -17.05 8.89
CA ARG A 184 -13.17 -16.59 9.82
C ARG A 184 -13.75 -16.16 11.17
N ASN A 185 -14.83 -15.36 11.15
CA ASN A 185 -15.38 -14.76 12.37
C ASN A 185 -16.54 -15.56 12.99
N TYR A 186 -17.35 -16.24 12.17
CA TYR A 186 -18.59 -16.90 12.61
C TYR A 186 -18.54 -18.43 12.59
N LYS A 187 -17.40 -19.07 12.30
CA LYS A 187 -17.30 -20.55 12.34
C LYS A 187 -17.77 -21.14 13.66
N TRP A 188 -17.44 -20.51 14.79
CA TRP A 188 -17.83 -21.00 16.11
C TRP A 188 -19.33 -20.83 16.39
N TYR A 189 -19.93 -19.72 15.92
CA TYR A 189 -21.38 -19.53 16.01
C TYR A 189 -22.14 -20.54 15.15
N PHE A 190 -21.66 -20.82 13.93
CA PHE A 190 -22.26 -21.81 13.04
C PHE A 190 -22.15 -23.24 13.61
N ILE A 191 -20.98 -23.61 14.15
CA ILE A 191 -20.77 -24.89 14.83
C ILE A 191 -21.68 -24.98 16.08
N GLY A 192 -21.75 -23.92 16.88
CA GLY A 192 -22.61 -23.87 18.07
C GLY A 192 -24.09 -24.03 17.74
N PHE A 193 -24.55 -23.36 16.68
CA PHE A 193 -25.93 -23.50 16.19
C PHE A 193 -26.24 -24.93 15.73
N LEU A 194 -25.33 -25.56 14.99
CA LEU A 194 -25.50 -26.96 14.54
C LEU A 194 -25.57 -27.94 15.72
N VAL A 195 -24.72 -27.76 16.73
CA VAL A 195 -24.73 -28.57 17.96
C VAL A 195 -26.03 -28.38 18.74
N LEU A 196 -26.50 -27.14 18.89
CA LEU A 196 -27.77 -26.84 19.53
C LEU A 196 -28.96 -27.53 18.83
N LEU A 197 -28.98 -27.50 17.51
CA LEU A 197 -30.02 -28.15 16.71
C LEU A 197 -30.00 -29.67 16.91
N LEU A 198 -28.81 -30.28 16.96
CA LEU A 198 -28.62 -31.71 17.26
C LEU A 198 -29.14 -32.08 18.66
N ILE A 199 -28.87 -31.26 19.67
CA ILE A 199 -29.38 -31.46 21.04
C ILE A 199 -30.90 -31.36 21.06
N LEU A 200 -31.48 -30.33 20.42
CA LEU A 200 -32.94 -30.18 20.33
C LEU A 200 -33.60 -31.38 19.63
N LEU A 201 -33.00 -31.87 18.56
CA LEU A 201 -33.47 -33.05 17.85
C LEU A 201 -33.40 -34.31 18.72
N LEU A 202 -32.33 -34.46 19.52
CA LEU A 202 -32.19 -35.58 20.45
C LEU A 202 -33.25 -35.52 21.56
N VAL A 203 -33.51 -34.34 22.12
CA VAL A 203 -34.58 -34.13 23.12
C VAL A 203 -35.95 -34.40 22.50
N PHE A 204 -36.21 -33.93 21.28
CA PHE A 204 -37.45 -34.19 20.57
C PHE A 204 -37.67 -35.68 20.33
N LEU A 205 -36.64 -36.39 19.83
CA LEU A 205 -36.70 -37.84 19.63
C LEU A 205 -36.91 -38.58 20.95
N PHE A 206 -36.21 -38.19 22.02
CA PHE A 206 -36.37 -38.76 23.35
C PHE A 206 -37.83 -38.65 23.83
N LEU A 207 -38.42 -37.45 23.77
CA LEU A 207 -39.82 -37.22 24.15
C LEU A 207 -40.80 -37.97 23.24
N TYR A 208 -40.51 -38.07 21.95
CA TYR A 208 -41.33 -38.81 20.98
C TYR A 208 -41.27 -40.34 21.19
N SER A 209 -40.10 -40.88 21.59
CA SER A 209 -39.94 -42.30 21.95
C SER A 209 -40.47 -42.63 23.35
N PHE A 210 -40.65 -41.62 24.21
CA PHE A 210 -41.04 -41.81 25.61
C PHE A 210 -42.48 -42.30 25.91
N PRO A 211 -43.52 -42.15 25.05
CA PRO A 211 -44.88 -42.47 25.47
C PRO A 211 -45.24 -43.96 25.36
N GLY A 212 -44.34 -44.83 24.87
CA GLY A 212 -44.58 -46.27 24.82
C GLY A 212 -44.09 -47.03 26.06
N GLU A 213 -42.84 -46.81 26.47
CA GLU A 213 -42.17 -47.65 27.47
C GLU A 213 -42.60 -47.35 28.92
N VAL A 214 -42.90 -46.09 29.24
CA VAL A 214 -43.38 -45.72 30.58
C VAL A 214 -44.80 -46.27 30.82
N SER A 215 -45.61 -46.40 29.77
CA SER A 215 -46.94 -47.03 29.87
C SER A 215 -46.84 -48.52 30.23
N GLN A 216 -45.83 -49.23 29.69
CA GLN A 216 -45.61 -50.65 30.03
C GLN A 216 -45.00 -50.83 31.43
N TRP A 217 -44.17 -49.89 31.90
CA TRP A 217 -43.64 -49.90 33.27
C TRP A 217 -44.72 -49.58 34.31
N ILE A 218 -45.67 -48.68 34.02
CA ILE A 218 -46.79 -48.35 34.91
C ILE A 218 -47.88 -49.45 34.92
N VAL A 219 -48.05 -50.19 33.83
CA VAL A 219 -49.10 -51.25 33.72
C VAL A 219 -48.62 -52.61 34.22
N ASN A 220 -47.32 -52.91 34.20
CA ASN A 220 -46.74 -54.17 34.68
C ASN A 220 -46.00 -54.06 36.03
N GLY A 221 -46.06 -52.89 36.69
CA GLY A 221 -45.48 -52.62 38.01
C GLY A 221 -46.48 -52.72 39.13
#